data_AF-W9J3E3-F1
#
_entry.id   AF-W9J3E3-F1
#
_cell.length_a   1.000
_cell.length_b   1.000
_cell.length_c   1.000
_cell.angle_alpha   90.00
_cell.angle_beta   90.00
_cell.angle_gamma   90.00
#
_symmetry.space_group_name_H-M   'P 1'
#
loop_
_entity.id
_entity.type
_entity.pdbx_description
1 polymer ?
#
loop_
_entity_poly.entity_id
_entity_poly.type
_entity_poly.pdbx_seq_one_letter_code
_entity_poly.pdbx_strand_id
1 'polypeptide(L)'
;MTVRTQLFPPSPTFTESSLPSLNFRVYIITGATSGVGLELAKILYSRSAIVYIAARNYSKITSAIKEVQSAFPDSTGRLESLCVDLSDLPSIKPAAQQFLAKEIRLDGLVLNAGVMMPPEGSKTEQGHELQMGTNCLGGYLMSRLLEELLVKTTVVADEGTVRVVWLASTLQMGTPKGGLVWDEVKKEPKVVKDQMENYMMSKAGNLLLAHEASQRLGSQGIISVVSLPSWE
;
A
#
# COMPACT_ATOMS: atom_id res chain seq x y z
N MET A 1 13.64 7.09 16.56
CA MET A 1 12.38 7.86 16.38
C MET A 1 11.53 7.64 17.62
N THR A 2 11.05 8.70 18.28
CA THR A 2 10.21 8.58 19.50
C THR A 2 8.74 8.68 19.14
N VAL A 3 7.84 8.17 19.99
CA VAL A 3 6.38 8.33 19.84
C VAL A 3 5.99 9.80 19.63
N ARG A 4 6.63 10.71 20.37
CA ARG A 4 6.39 12.16 20.26
C ARG A 4 6.71 12.69 18.85
N THR A 5 7.85 12.30 18.28
CA THR A 5 8.23 12.71 16.92
C THR A 5 7.40 12.04 15.83
N GLN A 6 6.73 10.92 16.13
CA GLN A 6 5.75 10.31 15.22
C GLN A 6 4.42 11.07 15.29
N LEU A 7 3.92 11.40 16.47
CA LEU A 7 2.65 12.13 16.62
C LEU A 7 2.71 13.59 16.17
N PHE A 8 3.87 14.22 16.33
CA PHE A 8 4.11 15.62 15.97
C PHE A 8 5.39 15.71 15.14
N PRO A 9 5.34 15.28 13.87
CA PRO A 9 6.51 15.34 13.01
C PRO A 9 6.90 16.81 12.78
N PRO A 10 8.21 17.14 12.76
CA PRO A 10 8.65 18.46 12.33
C PRO A 10 8.29 18.68 10.86
N SER A 11 8.28 19.94 10.41
CA SER A 11 8.05 20.27 9.01
C SER A 11 8.99 19.48 8.09
N PRO A 12 8.48 18.91 6.99
CA PRO A 12 9.29 18.08 6.11
C PRO A 12 10.36 18.92 5.41
N THR A 13 11.61 18.45 5.46
CA THR A 13 12.73 19.06 4.71
C THR A 13 12.78 18.61 3.25
N PHE A 14 12.10 17.49 2.94
CA PHE A 14 11.95 16.95 1.59
C PHE A 14 10.48 17.02 1.22
N THR A 15 10.16 17.72 0.14
CA THR A 15 8.77 17.93 -0.30
C THR A 15 8.61 17.55 -1.77
N GLU A 16 7.41 17.68 -2.31
CA GLU A 16 7.13 17.50 -3.73
C GLU A 16 8.02 18.37 -4.61
N SER A 17 8.47 19.55 -4.13
CA SER A 17 9.41 20.44 -4.84
C SER A 17 10.78 19.80 -5.07
N SER A 18 11.17 18.87 -4.19
CA SER A 18 12.46 18.17 -4.21
C SER A 18 12.49 16.96 -5.15
N LEU A 19 11.31 16.52 -5.63
CA LEU A 19 11.22 15.35 -6.51
C LEU A 19 11.71 15.67 -7.93
N PRO A 20 12.51 14.78 -8.54
CA PRO A 20 12.80 14.86 -9.97
C PRO A 20 11.54 14.58 -10.79
N SER A 21 11.65 14.75 -12.12
CA SER A 21 10.63 14.22 -13.02
C SER A 21 10.50 12.70 -12.83
N LEU A 22 9.26 12.22 -12.80
CA LEU A 22 8.90 10.81 -12.72
C LEU A 22 8.33 10.30 -14.05
N ASN A 23 8.68 10.96 -15.17
CA ASN A 23 8.26 10.56 -16.50
C ASN A 23 8.51 9.06 -16.73
N PHE A 24 7.50 8.39 -17.28
CA PHE A 24 7.49 6.95 -17.57
C PHE A 24 7.55 6.02 -16.36
N ARG A 25 7.66 6.54 -15.12
CA ARG A 25 7.63 5.69 -13.92
C ARG A 25 6.18 5.34 -13.57
N VAL A 26 5.95 4.07 -13.25
CA VAL A 26 4.61 3.50 -13.05
C VAL A 26 4.42 3.16 -11.59
N TYR A 27 3.31 3.63 -11.02
CA TYR A 27 2.96 3.43 -9.61
C TYR A 27 1.57 2.85 -9.48
N ILE A 28 1.39 1.91 -8.55
CA ILE A 28 0.07 1.50 -8.07
C ILE A 28 -0.06 1.94 -6.61
N ILE A 29 -1.14 2.64 -6.29
CA ILE A 29 -1.45 3.02 -4.91
C ILE A 29 -2.82 2.45 -4.54
N THR A 30 -2.85 1.52 -3.60
CA THR A 30 -4.11 0.99 -3.07
C THR A 30 -4.73 1.96 -2.08
N GLY A 31 -6.06 2.12 -2.08
CA GLY A 31 -6.75 3.07 -1.21
C GLY A 31 -6.53 4.53 -1.60
N ALA A 32 -6.18 4.81 -2.85
CA ALA A 32 -5.83 6.15 -3.35
C ALA A 32 -7.04 7.04 -3.71
N THR A 33 -8.20 6.79 -3.10
CA THR A 33 -9.41 7.60 -3.31
C THR A 33 -9.64 8.65 -2.24
N SER A 34 -8.80 8.69 -1.20
CA SER A 34 -8.87 9.63 -0.07
C SER A 34 -7.58 9.58 0.76
N GLY A 35 -7.37 10.57 1.64
CA GLY A 35 -6.30 10.59 2.64
C GLY A 35 -4.90 10.51 2.03
N VAL A 36 -3.96 9.90 2.76
CA VAL A 36 -2.54 9.69 2.37
C VAL A 36 -2.41 9.21 0.92
N GLY A 37 -3.20 8.21 0.53
CA GLY A 37 -3.09 7.60 -0.81
C GLY A 37 -3.47 8.56 -1.93
N LEU A 38 -4.46 9.43 -1.71
CA LEU A 38 -4.86 10.44 -2.69
C LEU A 38 -3.82 11.57 -2.78
N GLU A 39 -3.29 12.03 -1.65
CA GLU A 39 -2.23 13.05 -1.64
C GLU A 39 -0.93 12.53 -2.26
N LEU A 40 -0.58 11.25 -2.04
CA LEU A 40 0.52 10.62 -2.74
C LEU A 40 0.27 10.56 -4.26
N ALA A 41 -0.95 10.22 -4.68
CA ALA A 41 -1.30 10.22 -6.11
C ALA A 41 -1.15 11.60 -6.73
N LYS A 42 -1.56 12.66 -6.04
CA LYS A 42 -1.36 14.06 -6.41
C LYS A 42 0.12 14.40 -6.60
N ILE A 43 0.96 14.04 -5.63
CA ILE A 43 2.40 14.31 -5.67
C ILE A 43 3.08 13.59 -6.84
N LEU A 44 2.79 12.29 -7.04
CA LEU A 44 3.39 11.53 -8.13
C LEU A 44 2.91 12.03 -9.50
N TYR A 45 1.60 12.31 -9.63
CA TYR A 45 1.04 12.83 -10.87
C TYR A 45 1.55 14.23 -11.20
N SER A 46 1.72 15.13 -10.23
CA SER A 46 2.31 16.46 -10.47
C SER A 46 3.74 16.40 -11.03
N ARG A 47 4.44 15.27 -10.82
CA ARG A 47 5.76 14.97 -11.38
C ARG A 47 5.72 14.09 -12.63
N SER A 48 4.56 14.06 -13.31
CA SER A 48 4.33 13.37 -14.59
C SER A 48 4.53 11.84 -14.54
N ALA A 49 4.30 11.23 -13.38
CA ALA A 49 4.26 9.78 -13.27
C ALA A 49 3.00 9.17 -13.92
N ILE A 50 3.06 7.87 -14.20
CA ILE A 50 1.88 7.04 -14.48
C ILE A 50 1.39 6.48 -13.13
N VAL A 51 0.16 6.80 -12.74
CA VAL A 51 -0.40 6.45 -11.42
C VAL A 51 -1.70 5.68 -11.58
N TYR A 52 -1.73 4.47 -11.05
CA TYR A 52 -2.92 3.65 -10.93
C TYR A 52 -3.60 3.89 -9.57
N ILE A 53 -4.80 4.46 -9.64
CA ILE A 53 -5.68 4.66 -8.48
C ILE A 53 -6.41 3.34 -8.22
N ALA A 54 -5.92 2.57 -7.24
CA ALA A 54 -6.44 1.25 -6.93
C ALA A 54 -7.41 1.28 -5.74
N ALA A 55 -8.67 0.90 -5.95
CA ALA A 55 -9.67 0.82 -4.89
C ALA A 55 -10.87 -0.06 -5.30
N ARG A 56 -11.75 -0.36 -4.35
CA ARG A 56 -12.92 -1.24 -4.57
C ARG A 56 -14.10 -0.59 -5.29
N ASN A 57 -14.19 0.74 -5.27
CA ASN A 57 -15.35 1.45 -5.78
C ASN A 57 -14.98 2.31 -6.99
N TYR A 58 -15.44 1.90 -8.17
CA TYR A 58 -15.13 2.55 -9.44
C TYR A 58 -15.56 4.02 -9.52
N SER A 59 -16.70 4.39 -8.93
CA SER A 59 -17.14 5.80 -8.96
C SER A 59 -16.23 6.68 -8.10
N LYS A 60 -15.78 6.20 -6.92
CA LYS A 60 -14.78 6.89 -6.10
C LYS A 60 -13.44 7.01 -6.81
N ILE A 61 -13.00 5.96 -7.52
CA ILE A 61 -11.78 6.01 -8.34
C ILE A 61 -11.90 7.10 -9.40
N THR A 62 -13.02 7.13 -10.13
CA THR A 62 -13.26 8.11 -11.19
C THR A 62 -13.27 9.54 -10.63
N SER A 63 -13.88 9.76 -9.47
CA SER A 63 -13.87 11.07 -8.80
C SER A 63 -12.46 11.48 -8.38
N ALA A 64 -11.69 10.57 -7.79
CA ALA A 64 -10.29 10.81 -7.40
C ALA A 64 -9.42 11.15 -8.62
N ILE A 65 -9.54 10.41 -9.72
CA ILE A 65 -8.82 10.71 -10.96
C ILE A 65 -9.13 12.14 -11.44
N LYS A 66 -10.42 12.52 -11.49
CA LYS A 66 -10.81 13.89 -11.87
C LYS A 66 -10.22 14.94 -10.95
N GLU A 67 -10.27 14.71 -9.63
CA GLU A 67 -9.70 15.63 -8.64
C GLU A 67 -8.19 15.83 -8.87
N VAL A 68 -7.43 14.74 -9.04
CA VAL A 68 -5.99 14.81 -9.26
C VAL A 68 -5.66 15.50 -10.60
N GLN A 69 -6.40 15.19 -11.66
CA GLN A 69 -6.23 15.84 -12.97
C GLN A 69 -6.49 17.35 -12.90
N SER A 70 -7.58 17.77 -12.24
CA SER A 70 -7.92 19.18 -12.05
C SER A 70 -6.89 19.93 -11.20
N ALA A 71 -6.27 19.26 -10.23
CA ALA A 71 -5.25 19.88 -9.37
C ALA A 71 -3.92 20.12 -10.11
N PHE A 72 -3.59 19.31 -11.12
CA PHE A 72 -2.33 19.41 -11.88
C PHE A 72 -2.58 19.31 -13.39
N PRO A 73 -3.25 20.31 -13.99
CA PRO A 73 -3.61 20.29 -15.41
C PRO A 73 -2.39 20.29 -16.35
N ASP A 74 -1.24 20.78 -15.88
CA ASP A 74 0.00 20.86 -16.67
C ASP A 74 0.83 19.57 -16.61
N SER A 75 0.40 18.56 -15.84
CA SER A 75 1.09 17.28 -15.80
C SER A 75 0.96 16.54 -17.13
N THR A 76 2.07 15.97 -17.59
CA THR A 76 2.11 15.06 -18.75
C THR A 76 2.00 13.59 -18.35
N GLY A 77 1.77 13.32 -17.06
CA GLY A 77 1.57 11.99 -16.52
C GLY A 77 0.25 11.36 -16.97
N ARG A 78 -0.03 10.15 -16.48
CA ARG A 78 -1.27 9.42 -16.76
C ARG A 78 -1.89 8.90 -15.49
N LEU A 79 -3.21 9.01 -15.38
CA LEU A 79 -3.98 8.42 -14.29
C LEU A 79 -4.84 7.28 -14.83
N GLU A 80 -4.74 6.12 -14.20
CA GLU A 80 -5.46 4.92 -14.57
C GLU A 80 -6.30 4.42 -13.41
N SER A 81 -7.44 3.82 -13.72
CA SER A 81 -8.26 3.12 -12.73
C SER A 81 -7.79 1.67 -12.57
N LEU A 82 -7.78 1.19 -11.32
CA LEU A 82 -7.60 -0.23 -11.01
C LEU A 82 -8.64 -0.65 -9.98
N CYS A 83 -9.75 -1.25 -10.44
CA CYS A 83 -10.79 -1.70 -9.53
C CYS A 83 -10.37 -3.00 -8.84
N VAL A 84 -10.19 -2.97 -7.52
CA VAL A 84 -9.76 -4.13 -6.72
C VAL A 84 -10.25 -3.99 -5.28
N ASP A 85 -10.78 -5.08 -4.72
CA ASP A 85 -11.15 -5.15 -3.30
C ASP A 85 -10.17 -6.05 -2.55
N LEU A 86 -9.32 -5.45 -1.70
CA LEU A 86 -8.33 -6.20 -0.93
C LEU A 86 -8.96 -7.11 0.15
N SER A 87 -10.24 -6.93 0.47
CA SER A 87 -11.01 -7.83 1.33
C SER A 87 -11.66 -9.00 0.58
N ASP A 88 -11.53 -9.05 -0.75
CA ASP A 88 -11.98 -10.15 -1.61
C ASP A 88 -10.83 -10.66 -2.47
N LEU A 89 -10.10 -11.67 -1.98
CA LEU A 89 -8.88 -12.19 -2.60
C LEU A 89 -9.05 -12.62 -4.08
N PRO A 90 -10.16 -13.29 -4.48
CA PRO A 90 -10.49 -13.54 -5.88
C PRO A 90 -10.48 -12.31 -6.80
N SER A 91 -10.77 -11.11 -6.29
CA SER A 91 -10.77 -9.88 -7.08
C SER A 91 -9.35 -9.42 -7.48
N ILE A 92 -8.33 -9.84 -6.72
CA ILE A 92 -6.97 -9.32 -6.83
C ILE A 92 -6.24 -9.85 -8.06
N LYS A 93 -6.41 -11.15 -8.38
CA LYS A 93 -5.74 -11.75 -9.55
C LYS A 93 -6.21 -11.14 -10.89
N PRO A 94 -7.53 -10.98 -11.15
CA PRO A 94 -8.01 -10.28 -12.32
C PRO A 94 -7.48 -8.84 -12.42
N ALA A 95 -7.46 -8.10 -11.32
CA ALA A 95 -6.93 -6.73 -11.29
C ALA A 95 -5.43 -6.70 -11.63
N ALA A 96 -4.63 -7.59 -11.03
CA ALA A 96 -3.21 -7.71 -11.36
C ALA A 96 -3.00 -8.06 -12.84
N GLN A 97 -3.79 -8.99 -13.40
CA GLN A 97 -3.73 -9.34 -14.82
C GLN A 97 -4.11 -8.17 -15.74
N GLN A 98 -5.12 -7.38 -15.36
CA GLN A 98 -5.49 -6.16 -16.09
C GLN A 98 -4.34 -5.14 -16.11
N PHE A 99 -3.63 -4.98 -15.01
CA PHE A 99 -2.45 -4.12 -14.93
C PHE A 99 -1.30 -4.67 -15.79
N LEU A 100 -0.97 -5.96 -15.65
CA LEU A 100 0.10 -6.63 -16.40
C LEU A 100 -0.15 -6.65 -17.92
N ALA A 101 -1.41 -6.57 -18.36
CA ALA A 101 -1.76 -6.46 -19.77
C ALA A 101 -1.52 -5.06 -20.35
N LYS A 102 -1.42 -4.03 -19.51
CA LYS A 102 -1.23 -2.63 -19.90
C LYS A 102 0.22 -2.16 -19.73
N GLU A 103 0.92 -2.66 -18.71
CA GLU A 103 2.22 -2.13 -18.29
C GLU A 103 3.32 -3.18 -18.36
N ILE A 104 4.50 -2.74 -18.80
CA ILE A 104 5.72 -3.55 -18.86
C ILE A 104 6.71 -3.20 -17.74
N ARG A 105 6.31 -2.30 -16.83
CA ARG A 105 7.10 -1.90 -15.66
C ARG A 105 6.22 -1.52 -14.47
N LEU A 106 6.77 -1.58 -13.27
CA LEU A 106 6.18 -1.11 -12.02
C LEU A 106 7.30 -0.61 -11.09
N ASP A 107 7.37 0.70 -10.88
CA ASP A 107 8.41 1.36 -10.09
C ASP A 107 8.04 1.45 -8.61
N GLY A 108 6.75 1.58 -8.30
CA GLY A 108 6.29 1.62 -6.92
C GLY A 108 4.95 0.94 -6.71
N LEU A 109 4.93 -0.08 -5.85
CA LEU A 109 3.72 -0.66 -5.31
C LEU A 109 3.49 -0.13 -3.90
N VAL A 110 2.48 0.72 -3.72
CA VAL A 110 2.14 1.32 -2.43
C VAL A 110 0.88 0.67 -1.89
N LEU A 111 1.07 -0.24 -0.92
CA LEU A 111 0.02 -0.96 -0.23
C LEU A 111 -0.53 -0.09 0.92
N ASN A 112 -1.28 0.95 0.54
CA ASN A 112 -1.81 1.98 1.43
C ASN A 112 -3.21 1.66 1.99
N ALA A 113 -4.04 0.93 1.26
CA ALA A 113 -5.39 0.59 1.69
C ALA A 113 -5.40 -0.12 3.05
N GLY A 114 -6.34 0.27 3.90
CA GLY A 114 -6.63 -0.47 5.11
C GLY A 114 -7.93 -0.03 5.79
N VAL A 115 -8.40 -0.87 6.71
CA VAL A 115 -9.56 -0.62 7.57
C VAL A 115 -9.13 -0.63 9.03
N MET A 116 -9.63 0.34 9.81
CA MET A 116 -9.24 0.52 11.20
C MET A 116 -10.25 -0.05 12.19
N MET A 117 -11.53 0.32 12.10
CA MET A 117 -12.58 -0.13 13.02
C MET A 117 -13.83 -0.53 12.23
N PRO A 118 -13.81 -1.68 11.53
CA PRO A 118 -15.02 -2.19 10.90
C PRO A 118 -16.05 -2.62 11.96
N PRO A 119 -17.33 -2.82 11.58
CA PRO A 119 -18.33 -3.40 12.48
C PRO A 119 -17.82 -4.69 13.13
N GLU A 120 -18.14 -4.90 14.41
CA GLU A 120 -17.66 -6.08 15.15
C GLU A 120 -18.07 -7.39 14.47
N GLY A 121 -17.12 -8.33 14.41
CA GLY A 121 -17.33 -9.61 13.74
C GLY A 121 -17.27 -9.57 12.21
N SER A 122 -16.91 -8.44 11.60
CA SER A 122 -16.72 -8.34 10.15
C SER A 122 -15.66 -9.33 9.65
N LYS A 123 -15.93 -9.95 8.50
CA LYS A 123 -15.04 -10.89 7.83
C LYS A 123 -14.93 -10.57 6.35
N THR A 124 -13.81 -10.97 5.74
CA THR A 124 -13.68 -11.06 4.29
C THR A 124 -14.62 -12.12 3.71
N GLU A 125 -14.83 -12.11 2.41
CA GLU A 125 -15.55 -13.17 1.67
C GLU A 125 -14.94 -14.58 1.91
N GLN A 126 -13.63 -14.65 2.17
CA GLN A 126 -12.92 -15.90 2.47
C GLN A 126 -12.96 -16.30 3.97
N GLY A 127 -13.70 -15.56 4.80
CA GLY A 127 -13.87 -15.86 6.22
C GLY A 127 -12.75 -15.42 7.16
N HIS A 128 -11.71 -14.72 6.66
CA HIS A 128 -10.70 -14.08 7.50
C HIS A 128 -11.27 -12.87 8.26
N GLU A 129 -10.70 -12.56 9.41
CA GLU A 129 -10.95 -11.29 10.10
C GLU A 129 -10.64 -10.12 9.15
N LEU A 130 -11.54 -9.14 9.07
CA LEU A 130 -11.54 -8.15 8.00
C LEU A 130 -10.30 -7.24 8.00
N GLN A 131 -9.78 -6.84 9.17
CA GLN A 131 -8.58 -6.00 9.26
C GLN A 131 -7.35 -6.78 8.76
N MET A 132 -7.16 -8.02 9.21
CA MET A 132 -6.08 -8.90 8.75
C MET A 132 -6.20 -9.22 7.26
N GLY A 133 -7.41 -9.53 6.79
CA GLY A 133 -7.69 -9.83 5.39
C GLY A 133 -7.38 -8.65 4.47
N THR A 134 -7.92 -7.46 4.80
CA THR A 134 -7.76 -6.26 3.97
C THR A 134 -6.34 -5.69 4.05
N ASN A 135 -5.82 -5.52 5.28
CA ASN A 135 -4.60 -4.74 5.52
C ASN A 135 -3.35 -5.55 5.20
N CYS A 136 -3.39 -6.88 5.38
CA CYS A 136 -2.25 -7.78 5.19
C CYS A 136 -2.44 -8.75 4.02
N LEU A 137 -3.43 -9.64 4.08
CA LEU A 137 -3.54 -10.75 3.13
C LEU A 137 -3.74 -10.27 1.69
N GLY A 138 -4.62 -9.28 1.50
CA GLY A 138 -4.87 -8.69 0.18
C GLY A 138 -3.64 -8.00 -0.39
N GLY A 139 -2.98 -7.16 0.41
CA GLY A 139 -1.74 -6.48 -0.01
C GLY A 139 -0.62 -7.47 -0.32
N TYR A 140 -0.47 -8.52 0.49
CA TYR A 140 0.48 -9.59 0.25
C TYR A 140 0.21 -10.31 -1.07
N LEU A 141 -1.02 -10.76 -1.31
CA LEU A 141 -1.38 -11.43 -2.55
C LEU A 141 -1.12 -10.53 -3.77
N MET A 142 -1.48 -9.26 -3.69
CA MET A 142 -1.21 -8.28 -4.75
C MET A 142 0.29 -8.13 -5.02
N SER A 143 1.11 -8.03 -3.97
CA SER A 143 2.57 -7.93 -4.11
C SER A 143 3.18 -9.17 -4.78
N ARG A 144 2.73 -10.37 -4.40
CA ARG A 144 3.21 -11.64 -4.95
C ARG A 144 2.85 -11.80 -6.43
N LEU A 145 1.67 -11.33 -6.84
CA LEU A 145 1.22 -11.40 -8.23
C LEU A 145 1.96 -10.41 -9.15
N LEU A 146 2.52 -9.33 -8.61
CA LEU A 146 3.21 -8.28 -9.36
C LEU A 146 4.74 -8.37 -9.26
N GLU A 147 5.24 -9.34 -8.50
CA GLU A 147 6.65 -9.47 -8.17
C GLU A 147 7.56 -9.65 -9.38
N GLU A 148 7.17 -10.52 -10.31
CA GLU A 148 7.97 -10.76 -11.51
C GLU A 148 8.16 -9.45 -12.31
N LEU A 149 7.12 -8.60 -12.35
CA LEU A 149 7.20 -7.31 -13.03
C LEU A 149 8.07 -6.32 -12.27
N LEU A 150 7.98 -6.28 -10.93
CA LEU A 150 8.88 -5.49 -10.09
C LEU A 150 10.34 -5.86 -10.35
N VAL A 151 10.66 -7.16 -10.39
CA VAL A 151 12.02 -7.66 -10.68
C VAL A 151 12.45 -7.29 -12.11
N LYS A 152 11.58 -7.46 -13.11
CA LYS A 152 11.89 -7.01 -14.49
C LYS A 152 12.15 -5.51 -14.56
N THR A 153 11.46 -4.72 -13.73
CA THR A 153 11.63 -3.27 -13.68
C THR A 153 13.00 -2.88 -13.14
N THR A 154 13.58 -3.65 -12.21
CA THR A 154 14.93 -3.34 -11.66
C THR A 154 16.03 -3.42 -12.72
N VAL A 155 15.82 -4.15 -13.82
CA VAL A 155 16.77 -4.27 -14.94
C VAL A 155 16.87 -2.96 -15.74
N VAL A 156 15.81 -2.15 -15.78
CA VAL A 156 15.71 -0.94 -16.60
C VAL A 156 15.58 0.35 -15.79
N ALA A 157 15.33 0.25 -14.48
CA ALA A 157 15.22 1.39 -13.58
C ALA A 157 16.59 1.74 -12.97
N ASP A 158 16.72 2.99 -12.50
CA ASP A 158 17.90 3.40 -11.74
C ASP A 158 18.01 2.58 -10.46
N GLU A 159 19.24 2.27 -10.05
CA GLU A 159 19.51 1.49 -8.85
C GLU A 159 18.81 2.08 -7.61
N GLY A 160 18.17 1.23 -6.82
CA GLY A 160 17.52 1.62 -5.57
C GLY A 160 16.22 2.42 -5.73
N THR A 161 15.59 2.40 -6.90
CA THR A 161 14.34 3.14 -7.15
C THR A 161 13.06 2.31 -7.11
N VAL A 162 13.13 1.00 -7.39
CA VAL A 162 11.96 0.12 -7.40
C VAL A 162 11.56 -0.25 -5.97
N ARG A 163 10.29 0.01 -5.60
CA ARG A 163 9.83 -0.07 -4.21
C ARG A 163 8.52 -0.81 -4.02
N VAL A 164 8.45 -1.55 -2.90
CA VAL A 164 7.18 -1.99 -2.31
C VAL A 164 7.04 -1.33 -0.95
N VAL A 165 6.03 -0.49 -0.79
CA VAL A 165 5.77 0.30 0.42
C VAL A 165 4.55 -0.27 1.13
N TRP A 166 4.74 -0.67 2.38
CA TRP A 166 3.68 -1.23 3.23
C TRP A 166 3.26 -0.19 4.26
N LEU A 167 1.97 0.16 4.32
CA LEU A 167 1.50 1.12 5.33
C LEU A 167 1.17 0.42 6.64
N ALA A 168 1.95 0.75 7.66
CA ALA A 168 1.71 0.37 9.03
C ALA A 168 0.96 1.49 9.77
N SER A 169 1.22 1.67 11.07
CA SER A 169 0.69 2.75 11.91
C SER A 169 1.68 3.00 13.06
N THR A 170 1.29 3.71 14.11
CA THR A 170 2.16 3.93 15.28
C THR A 170 2.30 2.64 16.10
N LEU A 171 3.11 1.69 15.62
CA LEU A 171 3.30 0.35 16.21
C LEU A 171 3.78 0.34 17.66
N GLN A 172 4.26 1.49 18.15
CA GLN A 172 4.68 1.68 19.54
C GLN A 172 3.48 1.87 20.48
N MET A 173 2.27 2.05 19.95
CA MET A 173 1.04 2.25 20.70
C MET A 173 0.05 1.13 20.39
N GLY A 174 -0.11 0.16 21.29
CA GLY A 174 -1.17 -0.85 21.20
C GLY A 174 -0.84 -2.11 20.39
N THR A 175 0.37 -2.26 19.83
CA THR A 175 0.81 -3.54 19.27
C THR A 175 1.18 -4.51 20.41
N PRO A 176 0.66 -5.75 20.42
CA PRO A 176 0.99 -6.72 21.46
C PRO A 176 2.48 -7.10 21.42
N LYS A 177 3.00 -7.59 22.56
CA LYS A 177 4.38 -8.08 22.64
C LYS A 177 4.60 -9.20 21.64
N GLY A 178 5.59 -9.05 20.76
CA GLY A 178 5.84 -9.99 19.66
C GLY A 178 5.13 -9.64 18.35
N GLY A 179 4.36 -8.55 18.30
CA GLY A 179 3.72 -8.04 17.08
C GLY A 179 2.35 -8.68 16.80
N LEU A 180 2.27 -10.00 16.92
CA LEU A 180 1.06 -10.80 16.67
C LEU A 180 0.82 -11.77 17.82
N VAL A 181 -0.45 -11.95 18.19
CA VAL A 181 -0.87 -13.08 19.02
C VAL A 181 -1.22 -14.23 18.08
N TRP A 182 -0.57 -15.38 18.25
CA TRP A 182 -0.75 -16.55 17.38
C TRP A 182 -1.71 -17.56 17.98
N ASP A 183 -2.53 -18.18 17.14
CA ASP A 183 -3.15 -19.46 17.42
C ASP A 183 -2.17 -20.56 17.00
N GLU A 184 -1.48 -21.16 17.98
CA GLU A 184 -0.44 -22.18 17.73
C GLU A 184 -0.99 -23.45 17.07
N VAL A 185 -2.28 -23.74 17.24
CA VAL A 185 -2.90 -24.94 16.65
C VAL A 185 -3.22 -24.69 15.19
N LYS A 186 -3.84 -23.55 14.89
CA LYS A 186 -4.22 -23.18 13.52
C LYS A 186 -3.09 -22.55 12.71
N LYS A 187 -2.00 -22.14 13.37
CA LYS A 187 -0.86 -21.42 12.80
C LYS A 187 -1.27 -20.14 12.06
N GLU A 188 -2.24 -19.43 12.62
CA GLU A 188 -2.74 -18.15 12.10
C GLU A 188 -2.79 -17.09 13.20
N PRO A 189 -2.79 -15.79 12.85
CA PRO A 189 -3.02 -14.74 13.84
C PRO A 189 -4.37 -14.93 14.53
N LYS A 190 -4.35 -14.92 15.86
CA LYS A 190 -5.55 -15.06 16.68
C LYS A 190 -6.36 -13.77 16.61
N VAL A 191 -7.67 -13.91 16.37
CA VAL A 191 -8.61 -12.80 16.55
C VAL A 191 -8.84 -12.57 18.04
N VAL A 192 -8.49 -11.39 18.54
CA VAL A 192 -8.73 -11.00 19.94
C VAL A 192 -10.01 -10.19 20.07
N LYS A 193 -10.46 -9.96 21.31
CA LYS A 193 -11.72 -9.22 21.57
C LYS A 193 -11.61 -7.74 21.25
N ASP A 194 -10.42 -7.15 21.44
CA ASP A 194 -10.20 -5.73 21.21
C ASP A 194 -9.96 -5.45 19.71
N GLN A 195 -10.82 -4.63 19.09
CA GLN A 195 -10.72 -4.30 17.67
C GLN A 195 -9.48 -3.46 17.34
N MET A 196 -9.05 -2.59 18.24
CA MET A 196 -7.84 -1.79 18.05
C MET A 196 -6.61 -2.69 18.15
N GLU A 197 -6.61 -3.69 19.03
CA GLU A 197 -5.53 -4.68 19.08
C GLU A 197 -5.47 -5.52 17.79
N ASN A 198 -6.61 -5.97 17.24
CA ASN A 198 -6.66 -6.62 15.91
C ASN A 198 -6.13 -5.70 14.80
N TYR A 199 -6.49 -4.41 14.83
CA TYR A 199 -5.93 -3.41 13.90
C TYR A 199 -4.41 -3.32 14.03
N MET A 200 -3.89 -3.14 15.25
CA MET A 200 -2.46 -3.00 15.50
C MET A 200 -1.68 -4.26 15.15
N MET A 201 -2.27 -5.44 15.34
CA MET A 201 -1.73 -6.71 14.84
C MET A 201 -1.67 -6.73 13.31
N SER A 202 -2.69 -6.27 12.60
CA SER A 202 -2.62 -6.14 11.13
C SER A 202 -1.52 -5.17 10.69
N LYS A 203 -1.30 -4.06 11.40
CA LYS A 203 -0.22 -3.13 11.07
C LYS A 203 1.16 -3.70 11.39
N ALA A 204 1.29 -4.51 12.45
CA ALA A 204 2.49 -5.30 12.70
C ALA A 204 2.72 -6.37 11.63
N GLY A 205 1.65 -6.98 11.11
CA GLY A 205 1.69 -7.88 9.96
C GLY A 205 2.32 -7.22 8.73
N ASN A 206 1.96 -5.97 8.43
CA ASN A 206 2.58 -5.22 7.33
C ASN A 206 4.09 -4.99 7.53
N LEU A 207 4.54 -4.79 8.77
CA LEU A 207 5.96 -4.72 9.08
C LEU A 207 6.68 -6.06 8.83
N LEU A 208 6.08 -7.17 9.25
CA LEU A 208 6.62 -8.50 9.04
C LEU A 208 6.68 -8.86 7.55
N LEU A 209 5.63 -8.52 6.79
CA LEU A 209 5.57 -8.74 5.34
C LEU A 209 6.58 -7.87 4.58
N ALA A 210 6.78 -6.61 4.99
CA ALA A 210 7.82 -5.77 4.43
C ALA A 210 9.23 -6.34 4.69
N HIS A 211 9.47 -6.84 5.90
CA HIS A 211 10.73 -7.49 6.23
C HIS A 211 10.96 -8.76 5.40
N GLU A 212 9.96 -9.62 5.29
CA GLU A 212 10.00 -10.83 4.45
C GLU A 212 10.29 -10.49 2.99
N ALA A 213 9.54 -9.54 2.41
CA ALA A 213 9.73 -9.11 1.04
C ALA A 213 11.14 -8.53 0.81
N SER A 214 11.67 -7.78 1.78
CA SER A 214 13.05 -7.27 1.74
C SER A 214 14.09 -8.40 1.72
N GLN A 215 13.93 -9.44 2.54
CA GLN A 215 14.83 -10.60 2.54
C GLN A 215 14.80 -11.36 1.21
N ARG A 216 13.61 -11.53 0.63
CA ARG A 216 13.44 -12.33 -0.59
C ARG A 216 13.77 -11.58 -1.88
N LEU A 217 13.54 -10.27 -1.90
CA LEU A 217 13.61 -9.44 -3.12
C LEU A 217 14.75 -8.41 -3.10
N GLY A 218 15.41 -8.20 -1.96
CA GLY A 218 16.47 -7.22 -1.83
C GLY A 218 17.66 -7.49 -2.75
N SER A 219 18.08 -8.75 -2.88
CA SER A 219 19.14 -9.16 -3.82
C SER A 219 18.76 -8.98 -5.30
N GLN A 220 17.48 -8.78 -5.60
CA GLN A 220 16.95 -8.53 -6.94
C GLN A 220 16.78 -7.02 -7.22
N GLY A 221 17.24 -6.15 -6.29
CA GLY A 221 17.22 -4.69 -6.45
C GLY A 221 15.92 -4.02 -5.99
N ILE A 222 14.98 -4.76 -5.39
CA ILE A 222 13.71 -4.21 -4.89
C ILE A 222 13.89 -3.77 -3.45
N ILE A 223 13.52 -2.52 -3.16
CA ILE A 223 13.48 -1.99 -1.80
C ILE A 223 12.09 -2.21 -1.21
N SER A 224 11.97 -3.08 -0.20
CA SER A 224 10.74 -3.20 0.58
C SER A 224 10.83 -2.46 1.90
N VAL A 225 9.91 -1.53 2.13
CA VAL A 225 9.92 -0.62 3.28
C VAL A 225 8.54 -0.44 3.88
N VAL A 226 8.52 -0.02 5.15
CA VAL A 226 7.30 0.32 5.88
C VAL A 226 7.20 1.83 6.01
N SER A 227 6.02 2.37 5.72
CA SER A 227 5.66 3.73 6.10
C SER A 227 4.80 3.70 7.37
N LEU A 228 5.13 4.56 8.32
CA LEU A 228 4.44 4.70 9.61
C LEU A 228 3.82 6.10 9.68
N PRO A 229 2.78 6.41 8.87
CA PRO A 229 2.11 7.69 8.96
C PRO A 229 1.48 7.83 10.36
N SER A 230 1.49 9.06 10.86
CA SER A 230 0.81 9.43 12.09
C SER A 230 -0.69 9.57 11.86
N TRP A 231 -1.42 10.04 12.88
CA TRP A 231 -2.82 10.42 12.69
C TRP A 231 -2.90 11.53 11.64
N GLU A 232 -3.73 11.30 10.62
CA GLU A 232 -4.06 12.21 9.52
C GLU A 232 -5.58 12.29 9.35
#